data_AF-A0A4Q4M5Q2-F1
#
_entry.id   AF-A0A4Q4M5Q2-F1
#
_cell.length_a   1.000
_cell.length_b   1.000
_cell.length_c   1.000
_cell.angle_alpha   90.00
_cell.angle_beta   90.00
_cell.angle_gamma   90.00
#
_symmetry.space_group_name_H-M   'P 1'
#
loop_
_entity.id
_entity.type
_entity.pdbx_description
1 polymer ?
#
loop_
_entity_poly.entity_id
_entity_poly.type
_entity_poly.pdbx_seq_one_letter_code
_entity_poly.pdbx_strand_id
1 'polypeptide(L)'
;MKRARDGEDDGEHTAKVQRLLNPDRLSKLSEELLVRVLSFVPVPSLLVCQRVSKKFSRLSVDSELWKAAYYRTFVLPRASRIPGIKGPANPNRLHYSSRLSKWLDDGYLVKDGTQTNWKQQYRLRHNWTQGQCAVSEIVVAERPPDPPLLVMMSNSIIYAADSMSGLRAWDSKNDRELLASSELSGDTDTARLPTSMATDANNTGDDKERVVVGFEDGSFSIYALRIDQRTSRKTFTNVFTHPPSTNGMLSALAYSSPYLVTMTEDHLLSLYAFESIPGTTGLLDAPKLLYSLRSNTAWPPVSLSLRTTATSMTAAIAYSLPTYLSGWTVGVQELILSHKGDLIESRLATAADEHSFTLSAYRSTSSDRLPPSPSSNSAREASVPSGPSRSKPTSMSYSHPYLLVAHPDNTLSLYLVRSTSQALSISSGNRLWGHTSSISGAHVGMRGKAVSVSRRGDELRVWDLEGGMTSSANRRRSRNGHLSVRVQPSKASEEHHTQDDESGQQVGLRFALDQGFDDSSVSRGWVGFDEQNVIVLREKSEGSQALVVYDFT
;
A
#
# COMPACT_ATOMS: atom_id res chain seq x y z
N MET A 1 92.42 -42.17 -13.97
CA MET A 1 91.15 -42.88 -13.71
C MET A 1 90.42 -42.15 -12.59
N LYS A 2 89.26 -41.59 -12.91
CA LYS A 2 88.48 -40.63 -12.13
C LYS A 2 87.24 -41.38 -11.60
N ARG A 3 86.96 -41.29 -10.30
CA ARG A 3 85.65 -41.62 -9.71
C ARG A 3 85.14 -40.37 -9.01
N ALA A 4 83.96 -39.90 -9.40
CA ALA A 4 83.15 -39.00 -8.59
C ALA A 4 81.68 -39.35 -8.89
N ARG A 5 80.92 -39.50 -7.80
CA ARG A 5 79.49 -39.84 -7.76
C ARG A 5 78.66 -38.68 -8.30
N ASP A 6 77.71 -38.97 -9.18
CA ASP A 6 76.56 -38.10 -9.41
C ASP A 6 75.51 -38.37 -8.34
N GLY A 7 75.09 -37.30 -7.66
CA GLY A 7 73.86 -37.25 -6.88
C GLY A 7 72.85 -36.42 -7.67
N GLU A 8 71.73 -37.05 -8.03
CA GLU A 8 70.53 -36.36 -8.50
C GLU A 8 69.67 -36.04 -7.28
N ASP A 9 69.52 -34.75 -7.00
CA ASP A 9 68.55 -34.20 -6.05
C ASP A 9 67.47 -33.50 -6.88
N ASP A 10 66.30 -34.13 -6.98
CA ASP A 10 65.11 -33.59 -7.65
C ASP A 10 64.52 -32.45 -6.83
N GLY A 11 64.97 -31.23 -7.11
CA GLY A 11 64.38 -30.00 -6.58
C GLY A 11 63.24 -29.50 -7.48
N GLU A 12 61.99 -29.80 -7.12
CA GLU A 12 60.79 -29.18 -7.68
C GLU A 12 60.90 -27.65 -7.67
N HIS A 13 60.92 -27.02 -8.85
CA HIS A 13 60.85 -25.58 -8.99
C HIS A 13 59.45 -25.08 -8.60
N THR A 14 59.31 -24.69 -7.33
CA THR A 14 58.15 -23.92 -6.86
C THR A 14 58.02 -22.62 -7.65
N ALA A 15 56.86 -22.42 -8.28
CA ALA A 15 56.55 -21.24 -9.06
C ALA A 15 56.76 -19.97 -8.21
N LYS A 16 57.57 -19.04 -8.73
CA LYS A 16 57.87 -17.75 -8.08
C LYS A 16 56.56 -17.01 -7.82
N VAL A 17 56.15 -16.96 -6.55
CA VAL A 17 55.05 -16.14 -6.05
C VAL A 17 55.33 -14.69 -6.41
N GLN A 18 54.50 -14.14 -7.30
CA GLN A 18 54.56 -12.75 -7.72
C GLN A 18 54.29 -11.86 -6.50
N ARG A 19 55.31 -11.15 -6.01
CA ARG A 19 55.18 -10.20 -4.90
C ARG A 19 54.29 -9.03 -5.33
N LEU A 20 53.04 -9.03 -4.87
CA LEU A 20 52.16 -7.86 -4.95
C LEU A 20 52.81 -6.69 -4.19
N LEU A 21 53.02 -5.56 -4.87
CA LEU A 21 53.70 -4.37 -4.35
C LEU A 21 52.99 -3.72 -3.14
N ASN A 22 51.71 -4.05 -2.93
CA ASN A 22 50.94 -3.62 -1.76
C ASN A 22 50.57 -4.84 -0.92
N PRO A 23 51.15 -5.02 0.28
CA PRO A 23 50.74 -6.11 1.15
C PRO A 23 49.29 -5.90 1.55
N ASP A 24 48.46 -6.94 1.40
CA ASP A 24 47.09 -6.92 1.90
C ASP A 24 47.11 -6.84 3.43
N ARG A 25 46.89 -5.62 3.94
CA ARG A 25 46.82 -5.31 5.37
C ARG A 25 45.42 -5.53 5.92
N LEU A 26 44.40 -5.57 5.05
CA LEU A 26 43.01 -5.70 5.46
C LEU A 26 42.66 -7.16 5.75
N SER A 27 43.13 -8.12 4.94
CA SER A 27 42.85 -9.54 5.21
C SER A 27 43.45 -10.05 6.53
N LYS A 28 44.52 -9.41 7.01
CA LYS A 28 45.21 -9.73 8.28
C LYS A 28 44.46 -9.23 9.52
N LEU A 29 43.48 -8.34 9.37
CA LEU A 29 42.68 -7.85 10.49
C LEU A 29 41.68 -8.91 10.98
N SER A 30 41.34 -8.82 12.26
CA SER A 30 40.25 -9.60 12.85
C SER A 30 38.92 -9.26 12.18
N GLU A 31 37.98 -10.21 12.21
CA GLU A 31 36.67 -10.04 11.58
C GLU A 31 35.89 -8.88 12.20
N GLU A 32 35.95 -8.71 13.52
CA GLU A 32 35.32 -7.60 14.24
C GLU A 32 35.82 -6.22 13.79
N LEU A 33 37.15 -6.08 13.60
CA LEU A 33 37.73 -4.83 13.12
C LEU A 33 37.33 -4.55 11.67
N LEU A 34 37.26 -5.59 10.84
CA LEU A 34 36.80 -5.46 9.46
C LEU A 34 35.33 -5.05 9.38
N VAL A 35 34.45 -5.67 10.17
CA VAL A 35 33.04 -5.28 10.27
C VAL A 35 32.93 -3.83 10.76
N ARG A 36 33.73 -3.44 11.75
CA ARG A 36 33.74 -2.05 12.23
C ARG A 36 34.18 -1.07 11.14
N VAL A 37 35.21 -1.39 10.36
CA VAL A 37 35.64 -0.58 9.21
C VAL A 37 34.53 -0.50 8.17
N LEU A 38 33.92 -1.62 7.80
CA LEU A 38 32.82 -1.70 6.83
C LEU A 38 31.58 -0.90 7.28
N SER A 39 31.35 -0.76 8.59
CA SER A 39 30.22 0.03 9.13
C SER A 39 30.30 1.53 8.79
N PHE A 40 31.48 2.05 8.45
CA PHE A 40 31.68 3.43 8.03
C PHE A 40 31.59 3.63 6.51
N VAL A 41 31.55 2.55 5.74
CA VAL A 41 31.58 2.58 4.28
C VAL A 41 30.18 2.81 3.70
N PRO A 42 30.01 3.66 2.67
CA PRO A 42 28.73 3.82 1.97
C PRO A 42 28.26 2.53 1.29
N VAL A 43 26.93 2.37 1.16
CA VAL A 43 26.32 1.15 0.59
C VAL A 43 26.85 0.77 -0.80
N PRO A 44 27.03 1.69 -1.77
CA PRO A 44 27.58 1.33 -3.07
C PRO A 44 28.97 0.70 -2.98
N SER A 45 29.83 1.25 -2.11
CA SER A 45 31.18 0.73 -1.88
C SER A 45 31.15 -0.61 -1.14
N LEU A 46 30.20 -0.82 -0.24
CA LEU A 46 29.98 -2.10 0.44
C LEU A 46 29.58 -3.21 -0.55
N LEU A 47 28.76 -2.90 -1.57
CA LEU A 47 28.43 -3.84 -2.65
C LEU A 47 29.64 -4.18 -3.51
N VAL A 48 30.55 -3.22 -3.76
CA VAL A 48 31.82 -3.48 -4.44
C VAL A 48 32.71 -4.39 -3.59
N CYS A 49 32.83 -4.12 -2.28
CA CYS A 49 33.59 -4.96 -1.35
C CYS A 49 33.12 -6.42 -1.35
N GLN A 50 31.82 -6.67 -1.54
CA GLN A 50 31.27 -8.03 -1.65
C GLN A 50 31.91 -8.83 -2.80
N ARG A 51 32.33 -8.17 -3.88
CA ARG A 51 32.92 -8.82 -5.07
C ARG A 51 34.44 -9.00 -4.98
N VAL A 52 35.11 -8.45 -3.97
CA VAL A 52 36.58 -8.42 -3.89
C VAL A 52 37.18 -9.77 -3.45
N SER A 53 36.57 -10.43 -2.46
CA SER A 53 37.14 -11.62 -1.83
C SER A 53 36.05 -12.44 -1.14
N LYS A 54 36.25 -13.75 -0.97
CA LYS A 54 35.34 -14.62 -0.19
C LYS A 54 35.15 -14.13 1.25
N LYS A 55 36.21 -13.64 1.90
CA LYS A 55 36.16 -13.10 3.27
C LYS A 55 35.31 -11.82 3.33
N PHE A 56 35.53 -10.89 2.39
CA PHE A 56 34.73 -9.67 2.29
C PHE A 56 33.29 -9.93 1.84
N SER A 57 33.06 -10.94 1.00
CA SER A 57 31.72 -11.38 0.60
C SER A 57 30.90 -11.83 1.82
N ARG A 58 31.50 -12.63 2.72
CA ARG A 58 30.84 -13.05 3.95
C ARG A 58 30.58 -11.87 4.90
N LEU A 59 31.59 -11.05 5.17
CA LEU A 59 31.50 -9.97 6.14
C LEU A 59 30.61 -8.81 5.67
N SER A 60 30.56 -8.51 4.37
CA SER A 60 29.70 -7.45 3.82
C SER A 60 28.21 -7.80 3.85
N VAL A 61 27.84 -9.08 4.05
CA VAL A 61 26.45 -9.54 4.14
C VAL A 61 25.99 -9.63 5.61
N ASP A 62 26.83 -9.25 6.57
CA ASP A 62 26.50 -9.26 7.99
C ASP A 62 25.23 -8.45 8.31
N SER A 63 24.33 -9.04 9.10
CA SER A 63 23.02 -8.50 9.43
C SER A 63 23.11 -7.17 10.19
N GLU A 64 24.11 -7.00 11.07
CA GLU A 64 24.27 -5.80 11.89
C GLU A 64 24.78 -4.61 11.06
N LEU A 65 25.58 -4.85 10.02
CA LEU A 65 25.98 -3.81 9.06
C LEU A 65 24.77 -3.25 8.31
N TRP A 66 23.95 -4.13 7.75
CA TRP A 66 22.76 -3.73 6.99
C TRP A 66 21.69 -3.10 7.88
N LYS A 67 21.55 -3.59 9.12
CA LYS A 67 20.70 -2.96 10.14
C LYS A 67 21.18 -1.55 10.44
N ALA A 68 22.48 -1.33 10.69
CA ALA A 68 23.02 0.00 10.93
C ALA A 68 22.81 0.94 9.73
N ALA A 69 23.07 0.45 8.51
CA ALA A 69 22.84 1.21 7.28
C ALA A 69 21.35 1.58 7.08
N TYR A 70 20.44 0.65 7.36
CA TYR A 70 18.99 0.86 7.31
C TYR A 70 18.56 1.94 8.29
N TYR A 71 18.97 1.84 9.56
CA TYR A 71 18.61 2.81 10.58
C TYR A 71 19.17 4.20 10.26
N ARG A 72 20.42 4.28 9.78
CA ARG A 72 21.05 5.54 9.39
C ARG A 72 20.34 6.23 8.23
N THR A 73 19.91 5.45 7.24
CA THR A 73 19.33 6.00 6.00
C THR A 73 17.85 6.32 6.14
N PHE A 74 17.08 5.45 6.78
CA PHE A 74 15.62 5.53 6.75
C PHE A 74 14.99 5.92 8.09
N VAL A 75 15.59 5.51 9.22
CA VAL A 75 14.98 5.66 10.56
C VAL A 75 15.43 6.97 11.22
N LEU A 76 16.73 7.26 11.24
CA LEU A 76 17.33 8.45 11.86
C LEU A 76 16.80 9.78 11.30
N PRO A 77 16.69 9.95 9.96
CA PRO A 77 16.08 11.15 9.40
C PRO A 77 14.60 11.30 9.77
N ARG A 78 13.88 10.21 10.05
CA ARG A 78 12.48 10.25 10.49
C ARG A 78 12.35 10.56 11.98
N ALA A 79 13.13 9.88 12.82
CA ALA A 79 13.14 10.09 14.27
C ALA A 79 13.51 11.52 14.66
N SER A 80 14.50 12.12 13.97
CA SER A 80 14.90 13.52 14.20
C SER A 80 13.81 14.55 13.86
N ARG A 81 12.76 14.18 13.12
CA ARG A 81 11.63 15.06 12.74
C ARG A 81 10.51 15.10 13.76
N ILE A 82 10.48 14.17 14.73
CA ILE A 82 9.44 14.11 15.76
C ILE A 82 9.70 15.19 16.83
N PRO A 83 8.76 16.13 17.07
CA PRO A 83 8.87 17.11 18.14
C PRO A 83 9.00 16.40 19.51
N GLY A 84 10.03 16.74 20.29
CA GLY A 84 10.31 16.12 21.60
C GLY A 84 11.55 15.21 21.65
N ILE A 85 12.09 14.77 20.51
CA ILE A 85 13.37 14.01 20.44
C ILE A 85 14.60 14.95 20.37
N LYS A 86 14.38 16.27 20.38
CA LYS A 86 15.44 17.28 20.51
C LYS A 86 15.94 17.38 21.95
N GLY A 87 16.68 16.36 22.40
CA GLY A 87 17.52 16.44 23.58
C GLY A 87 19.00 16.34 23.16
N PRO A 88 19.86 17.33 23.44
CA PRO A 88 21.31 17.25 23.19
C PRO A 88 22.04 16.31 24.18
N ALA A 89 21.32 15.58 25.01
CA ALA A 89 21.87 14.62 25.95
C ALA A 89 21.84 13.21 25.35
N ASN A 90 23.00 12.74 24.87
CA ASN A 90 23.33 11.41 24.35
C ASN A 90 23.05 11.13 22.86
N PRO A 91 24.02 11.41 21.96
CA PRO A 91 24.03 10.87 20.59
C PRO A 91 23.96 9.33 20.55
N ASN A 92 24.37 8.65 21.61
CA ASN A 92 24.27 7.19 21.76
C ASN A 92 22.85 6.65 21.99
N ARG A 93 21.85 7.50 22.27
CA ARG A 93 20.46 7.05 22.46
C ARG A 93 19.72 6.81 21.14
N LEU A 94 20.27 7.33 20.04
CA LEU A 94 19.81 7.12 18.67
C LEU A 94 20.52 5.94 17.99
N HIS A 95 21.55 5.40 18.64
CA HIS A 95 22.15 4.13 18.25
C HIS A 95 21.34 2.99 18.86
N TYR A 96 20.81 2.15 17.98
CA TYR A 96 20.49 0.75 18.29
C TYR A 96 19.56 0.56 19.49
N SER A 97 18.28 0.93 19.37
CA SER A 97 17.29 0.42 20.31
C SER A 97 16.05 -0.13 19.60
N SER A 98 15.68 -1.36 19.94
CA SER A 98 14.40 -1.98 19.60
C SER A 98 13.19 -1.24 20.16
N ARG A 99 13.41 -0.22 21.01
CA ARG A 99 12.36 0.68 21.50
C ARG A 99 11.98 1.74 20.47
N LEU A 100 12.91 2.13 19.58
CA LEU A 100 12.65 3.08 18.50
C LEU A 100 11.83 2.46 17.35
N SER A 101 12.00 1.18 17.06
CA SER A 101 11.17 0.48 16.05
C SER A 101 9.69 0.43 16.46
N LYS A 102 9.40 0.29 17.77
CA LYS A 102 8.03 0.40 18.31
C LYS A 102 7.41 1.79 18.13
N TRP A 103 8.22 2.83 18.02
CA TRP A 103 7.75 4.22 17.87
C TRP A 103 7.50 4.65 16.42
N LEU A 104 8.12 3.95 15.46
CA LEU A 104 8.05 4.30 14.03
C LEU A 104 7.18 3.34 13.22
N ASP A 105 6.35 2.55 13.90
CA ASP A 105 5.52 1.48 13.31
C ASP A 105 6.34 0.41 12.55
N ASP A 106 7.67 0.43 12.73
CA ASP A 106 8.64 -0.52 12.18
C ASP A 106 8.71 -1.82 13.03
N GLY A 107 7.72 -2.05 13.91
CA GLY A 107 7.64 -3.21 14.79
C GLY A 107 7.53 -4.53 14.04
N TYR A 108 6.95 -4.52 12.84
CA TYR A 108 6.84 -5.70 11.96
C TYR A 108 8.18 -6.13 11.34
N LEU A 109 9.20 -5.26 11.34
CA LEU A 109 10.54 -5.57 10.82
C LEU A 109 11.30 -6.55 11.71
N VAL A 110 10.87 -6.72 12.96
CA VAL A 110 11.42 -7.69 13.90
C VAL A 110 10.28 -8.64 14.26
N LYS A 111 10.02 -9.62 13.38
CA LYS A 111 9.10 -10.70 13.70
C LYS A 111 9.76 -11.54 14.81
N ASP A 112 9.14 -11.56 15.99
CA ASP A 112 9.59 -12.33 17.13
C ASP A 112 9.85 -13.79 16.70
N GLY A 113 11.11 -14.22 16.71
CA GLY A 113 11.53 -15.59 16.40
C GLY A 113 12.18 -15.85 15.04
N THR A 114 12.22 -14.89 14.10
CA THR A 114 12.94 -15.07 12.80
C THR A 114 14.04 -14.03 12.61
N GLN A 115 15.25 -14.46 12.21
CA GLN A 115 16.32 -13.51 11.87
C GLN A 115 15.91 -12.71 10.64
N THR A 116 15.87 -11.39 10.77
CA THR A 116 15.38 -10.52 9.70
C THR A 116 16.52 -10.22 8.73
N ASN A 117 16.27 -10.46 7.45
CA ASN A 117 17.24 -10.16 6.40
C ASN A 117 17.29 -8.64 6.15
N TRP A 118 18.13 -7.95 6.91
CA TRP A 118 18.26 -6.49 6.84
C TRP A 118 18.73 -5.99 5.47
N LYS A 119 19.48 -6.79 4.72
CA LYS A 119 19.89 -6.46 3.35
C LYS A 119 18.69 -6.39 2.42
N GLN A 120 17.80 -7.39 2.49
CA GLN A 120 16.56 -7.41 1.72
C GLN A 120 15.64 -6.26 2.12
N GLN A 121 15.50 -5.99 3.42
CA GLN A 121 14.72 -4.84 3.91
C GLN A 121 15.29 -3.49 3.45
N TYR A 122 16.62 -3.35 3.42
CA TYR A 122 17.27 -2.17 2.85
C TYR A 122 16.98 -2.02 1.37
N ARG A 123 17.15 -3.09 0.58
CA ARG A 123 16.88 -3.10 -0.86
C ARG A 123 15.43 -2.72 -1.14
N LEU A 124 14.48 -3.38 -0.48
CA LEU A 124 13.06 -3.11 -0.60
C LEU A 124 12.76 -1.63 -0.33
N ARG A 125 13.21 -1.10 0.83
CA ARG A 125 12.95 0.30 1.19
C ARG A 125 13.65 1.27 0.24
N HIS A 126 14.84 0.94 -0.25
CA HIS A 126 15.54 1.73 -1.26
C HIS A 126 14.75 1.78 -2.58
N ASN A 127 14.28 0.63 -3.06
CA ASN A 127 13.46 0.49 -4.26
C ASN A 127 12.17 1.32 -4.14
N TRP A 128 11.48 1.26 -3.01
CA TRP A 128 10.32 2.12 -2.72
C TRP A 128 10.66 3.62 -2.75
N THR A 129 11.81 4.03 -2.21
CA THR A 129 12.20 5.46 -2.22
C THR A 129 12.61 5.98 -3.60
N GLN A 130 13.11 5.10 -4.47
CA GLN A 130 13.49 5.44 -5.85
C GLN A 130 12.36 5.19 -6.85
N GLY A 131 11.35 4.42 -6.48
CA GLY A 131 10.27 3.99 -7.37
C GLY A 131 10.69 2.87 -8.32
N GLN A 132 11.82 2.20 -8.07
CA GLN A 132 12.31 1.13 -8.93
C GLN A 132 11.63 -0.19 -8.59
N CYS A 133 11.08 -0.87 -9.59
CA CYS A 133 10.37 -2.13 -9.42
C CYS A 133 10.52 -3.03 -10.66
N ALA A 134 10.32 -4.32 -10.46
CA ALA A 134 10.06 -5.26 -11.55
C ALA A 134 8.57 -5.25 -11.87
N VAL A 135 8.23 -5.18 -13.16
CA VAL A 135 6.84 -5.12 -13.63
C VAL A 135 6.48 -6.43 -14.28
N SER A 136 5.25 -6.85 -14.05
CA SER A 136 4.68 -8.06 -14.62
C SER A 136 3.19 -7.91 -14.80
N GLU A 137 2.62 -8.78 -15.61
CA GLU A 137 1.20 -8.75 -15.93
C GLU A 137 0.59 -10.13 -15.71
N ILE A 138 -0.54 -10.16 -15.00
CA ILE A 138 -1.41 -11.33 -14.87
C ILE A 138 -2.67 -11.03 -15.68
N VAL A 139 -2.90 -11.77 -16.75
CA VAL A 139 -4.16 -11.64 -17.51
C VAL A 139 -5.27 -12.32 -16.71
N VAL A 140 -6.26 -11.53 -16.30
CA VAL A 140 -7.33 -12.01 -15.41
C VAL A 140 -8.58 -12.30 -16.22
N ALA A 141 -8.99 -11.42 -17.13
CA ALA A 141 -10.13 -11.66 -17.99
C ALA A 141 -9.78 -11.33 -19.45
N GLU A 142 -10.06 -12.25 -20.36
CA GLU A 142 -9.88 -12.03 -21.80
C GLU A 142 -10.97 -11.09 -22.36
N ARG A 143 -12.15 -11.09 -21.74
CA ARG A 143 -13.28 -10.23 -22.07
C ARG A 143 -13.66 -9.37 -20.87
N PRO A 144 -14.16 -8.15 -21.07
CA PRO A 144 -14.59 -7.32 -19.96
C PRO A 144 -15.84 -7.98 -19.32
N PRO A 145 -15.78 -8.40 -18.05
CA PRO A 145 -16.97 -8.89 -17.37
C PRO A 145 -17.90 -7.73 -17.07
N ASP A 146 -19.20 -8.02 -17.18
CA ASP A 146 -20.27 -7.19 -16.64
C ASP A 146 -20.81 -7.93 -15.39
N PRO A 147 -20.80 -7.32 -14.19
CA PRO A 147 -20.18 -6.05 -13.77
C PRO A 147 -18.62 -6.09 -13.77
N PRO A 148 -17.94 -4.92 -13.65
CA PRO A 148 -16.49 -4.81 -13.61
C PRO A 148 -15.82 -5.81 -12.64
N LEU A 149 -14.66 -6.35 -13.05
CA LEU A 149 -13.83 -7.19 -12.20
C LEU A 149 -13.51 -6.47 -10.89
N LEU A 150 -13.91 -7.11 -9.79
CA LEU A 150 -13.57 -6.67 -8.45
C LEU A 150 -12.23 -7.27 -8.07
N VAL A 151 -11.36 -6.47 -7.46
CA VAL A 151 -10.04 -6.93 -7.03
C VAL A 151 -9.82 -6.43 -5.61
N MET A 152 -9.19 -7.25 -4.77
CA MET A 152 -8.76 -6.90 -3.42
C MET A 152 -7.42 -7.57 -3.14
N MET A 153 -6.64 -7.01 -2.21
CA MET A 153 -5.37 -7.59 -1.80
C MET A 153 -5.31 -7.68 -0.28
N SER A 154 -4.99 -8.86 0.24
CA SER A 154 -4.69 -9.06 1.65
C SER A 154 -3.55 -10.07 1.81
N ASN A 155 -2.63 -9.80 2.74
CA ASN A 155 -1.54 -10.72 3.10
C ASN A 155 -0.74 -11.30 1.92
N SER A 156 -0.45 -10.49 0.91
CA SER A 156 0.26 -10.91 -0.31
C SER A 156 -0.51 -11.91 -1.19
N ILE A 157 -1.82 -12.06 -0.97
CA ILE A 157 -2.74 -12.78 -1.84
C ILE A 157 -3.64 -11.76 -2.56
N ILE A 158 -3.82 -11.98 -3.85
CA ILE A 158 -4.66 -11.17 -4.71
C ILE A 158 -5.97 -11.91 -4.88
N TYR A 159 -7.08 -11.29 -4.55
CA TYR A 159 -8.41 -11.82 -4.79
C TYR A 159 -9.04 -11.05 -5.95
N ALA A 160 -9.60 -11.76 -6.93
CA ALA A 160 -10.43 -11.13 -7.93
C ALA A 160 -11.73 -11.90 -8.12
N ALA A 161 -12.83 -11.19 -8.32
CA ALA A 161 -14.14 -11.76 -8.56
C ALA A 161 -14.76 -11.15 -9.82
N ASP A 162 -15.25 -12.02 -10.69
CA ASP A 162 -16.05 -11.69 -11.85
C ASP A 162 -17.26 -12.63 -11.95
N SER A 163 -18.21 -12.29 -12.82
CA SER A 163 -19.40 -13.09 -13.10
C SER A 163 -19.11 -14.35 -13.93
N MET A 164 -17.99 -14.38 -14.67
CA MET A 164 -17.68 -15.43 -15.65
C MET A 164 -16.77 -16.54 -15.12
N SER A 165 -15.74 -16.19 -14.35
CA SER A 165 -14.74 -17.12 -13.79
C SER A 165 -14.87 -17.28 -12.27
N GLY A 166 -15.71 -16.47 -11.64
CA GLY A 166 -15.97 -16.50 -10.20
C GLY A 166 -14.87 -15.84 -9.38
N LEU A 167 -14.70 -16.31 -8.15
CA LEU A 167 -13.69 -15.85 -7.20
C LEU A 167 -12.38 -16.60 -7.39
N ARG A 168 -11.29 -15.87 -7.65
CA ARG A 168 -9.94 -16.40 -7.84
C ARG A 168 -8.96 -15.76 -6.86
N ALA A 169 -7.98 -16.56 -6.42
CA ALA A 169 -6.86 -16.12 -5.61
C ALA A 169 -5.53 -16.38 -6.29
N TRP A 170 -4.62 -15.40 -6.33
CA TRP A 170 -3.25 -15.54 -6.83
C TRP A 170 -2.25 -15.22 -5.73
N ASP A 171 -1.09 -15.88 -5.76
CA ASP A 171 0.05 -15.48 -4.94
C ASP A 171 0.71 -14.25 -5.58
N SER A 172 1.07 -13.25 -4.78
CA SER A 172 1.86 -12.12 -5.28
C SER A 172 3.37 -12.37 -5.24
N LYS A 173 3.84 -13.40 -4.51
CA LYS A 173 5.28 -13.66 -4.28
C LYS A 173 5.86 -14.79 -5.14
N ASN A 174 5.19 -15.94 -5.24
CA ASN A 174 5.72 -17.12 -5.93
C ASN A 174 5.09 -17.28 -7.31
N ASP A 175 5.86 -17.09 -8.39
CA ASP A 175 5.52 -17.30 -9.81
C ASP A 175 4.15 -16.82 -10.30
N ARG A 176 3.45 -16.04 -9.47
CA ARG A 176 2.09 -15.53 -9.64
C ARG A 176 1.08 -16.62 -9.98
N GLU A 177 1.26 -17.78 -9.37
CA GLU A 177 0.39 -18.93 -9.61
C GLU A 177 -1.01 -18.71 -9.04
N LEU A 178 -1.99 -19.28 -9.74
CA LEU A 178 -3.37 -19.35 -9.28
C LEU A 178 -3.43 -20.32 -8.08
N LEU A 179 -3.73 -19.79 -6.91
CA LEU A 179 -3.81 -20.54 -5.66
C LEU A 179 -5.12 -21.32 -5.56
N ALA A 180 -6.24 -20.67 -5.87
CA ALA A 180 -7.58 -21.24 -5.74
C ALA A 180 -8.57 -20.53 -6.67
N SER A 181 -9.61 -21.25 -7.08
CA SER A 181 -10.77 -20.71 -7.81
C SER A 181 -12.05 -21.30 -7.24
N SER A 182 -13.11 -20.50 -7.19
CA SER A 182 -14.46 -20.90 -6.81
C SER A 182 -15.46 -20.22 -7.71
N GLU A 183 -16.42 -20.98 -8.22
CA GLU A 183 -17.53 -20.41 -8.97
C GLU A 183 -18.47 -19.63 -8.02
N LEU A 184 -19.09 -18.58 -8.56
CA LEU A 184 -20.06 -17.72 -7.86
C LEU A 184 -21.50 -18.10 -8.27
N SER A 185 -21.75 -19.40 -8.37
CA SER A 185 -23.06 -19.94 -8.77
C SER A 185 -24.06 -19.82 -7.62
N GLY A 186 -25.27 -19.35 -7.93
CA GLY A 186 -26.38 -19.35 -6.98
C GLY A 186 -27.08 -20.71 -6.93
N ASP A 187 -28.08 -20.83 -6.03
CA ASP A 187 -28.98 -22.00 -5.98
C ASP A 187 -29.83 -22.19 -7.25
N THR A 188 -29.87 -21.16 -8.10
CA THR A 188 -30.44 -21.22 -9.45
C THR A 188 -29.27 -21.11 -10.44
N ASP A 189 -29.31 -21.82 -11.56
CA ASP A 189 -28.30 -21.87 -12.65
C ASP A 189 -27.92 -20.50 -13.28
N THR A 190 -28.32 -19.39 -12.66
CA THR A 190 -27.97 -18.02 -13.05
C THR A 190 -26.69 -17.58 -12.35
N ALA A 191 -25.74 -17.06 -13.16
CA ALA A 191 -24.50 -16.48 -12.63
C ALA A 191 -24.84 -15.24 -11.81
N ARG A 192 -24.34 -15.18 -10.57
CA ARG A 192 -24.51 -14.00 -9.71
C ARG A 192 -23.49 -12.93 -10.08
N LEU A 193 -23.95 -11.68 -10.14
CA LEU A 193 -23.15 -10.54 -10.53
C LEU A 193 -22.48 -9.92 -9.29
N PRO A 194 -21.14 -10.01 -9.14
CA PRO A 194 -20.45 -9.49 -7.95
C PRO A 194 -20.23 -7.98 -8.08
N THR A 195 -20.70 -7.22 -7.09
CA THR A 195 -20.72 -5.74 -7.14
C THR A 195 -19.81 -5.09 -6.11
N SER A 196 -19.52 -5.78 -5.01
CA SER A 196 -18.60 -5.30 -3.97
C SER A 196 -17.82 -6.46 -3.32
N MET A 197 -16.64 -6.16 -2.79
CA MET A 197 -15.78 -7.16 -2.14
C MET A 197 -15.07 -6.56 -0.92
N ALA A 198 -14.91 -7.35 0.13
CA ALA A 198 -14.11 -6.99 1.30
C ALA A 198 -13.30 -8.18 1.83
N THR A 199 -12.11 -7.90 2.36
CA THR A 199 -11.27 -8.88 3.06
C THR A 199 -11.31 -8.60 4.56
N ASP A 200 -10.96 -9.60 5.38
CA ASP A 200 -10.90 -9.43 6.84
C ASP A 200 -9.82 -8.44 7.28
N ALA A 201 -10.25 -7.31 7.86
CA ALA A 201 -9.36 -6.25 8.33
C ALA A 201 -8.56 -6.61 9.59
N ASN A 202 -9.01 -7.59 10.38
CA ASN A 202 -8.40 -7.96 11.67
C ASN A 202 -7.72 -9.34 11.63
N ASN A 203 -7.27 -9.78 10.45
CA ASN A 203 -6.66 -11.09 10.31
C ASN A 203 -5.30 -11.16 11.03
N THR A 204 -5.30 -11.64 12.28
CA THR A 204 -4.11 -11.80 13.13
C THR A 204 -3.37 -13.12 12.88
N GLY A 205 -3.27 -13.54 11.62
CA GLY A 205 -2.49 -14.72 11.21
C GLY A 205 -3.15 -16.06 11.56
N ASP A 206 -4.49 -16.08 11.68
CA ASP A 206 -5.21 -17.35 11.78
C ASP A 206 -5.24 -18.03 10.40
N ASP A 207 -5.27 -19.36 10.36
CA ASP A 207 -5.10 -20.21 9.17
C ASP A 207 -6.27 -20.11 8.15
N LYS A 208 -7.06 -19.03 8.21
CA LYS A 208 -8.32 -18.84 7.50
C LYS A 208 -8.46 -17.38 7.08
N GLU A 209 -7.95 -17.03 5.90
CA GLU A 209 -8.28 -15.74 5.31
C GLU A 209 -9.72 -15.75 4.81
N ARG A 210 -10.51 -14.73 5.16
CA ARG A 210 -11.90 -14.63 4.76
C ARG A 210 -12.11 -13.48 3.79
N VAL A 211 -12.88 -13.75 2.76
CA VAL A 211 -13.27 -12.80 1.71
C VAL A 211 -14.78 -12.80 1.62
N VAL A 212 -15.37 -11.61 1.60
CA VAL A 212 -16.80 -11.39 1.45
C VAL A 212 -17.05 -10.79 0.08
N VAL A 213 -18.00 -11.36 -0.66
CA VAL A 213 -18.45 -10.88 -1.96
C VAL A 213 -19.92 -10.50 -1.83
N GLY A 214 -20.26 -9.29 -2.24
CA GLY A 214 -21.63 -8.78 -2.34
C GLY A 214 -22.10 -8.78 -3.77
N PHE A 215 -23.39 -9.02 -3.97
CA PHE A 215 -23.99 -9.20 -5.27
C PHE A 215 -25.06 -8.14 -5.58
N GLU A 216 -25.47 -8.09 -6.84
CA GLU A 216 -26.52 -7.19 -7.35
C GLU A 216 -27.90 -7.47 -6.75
N ASP A 217 -28.19 -8.72 -6.41
CA ASP A 217 -29.46 -9.15 -5.79
C ASP A 217 -29.57 -8.80 -4.29
N GLY A 218 -28.60 -8.07 -3.74
CA GLY A 218 -28.53 -7.72 -2.33
C GLY A 218 -28.04 -8.86 -1.43
N SER A 219 -27.70 -10.03 -1.99
CA SER A 219 -27.08 -11.13 -1.24
C SER A 219 -25.59 -10.89 -1.02
N PHE A 220 -25.01 -11.61 -0.08
CA PHE A 220 -23.56 -11.66 0.10
C PHE A 220 -23.11 -13.07 0.51
N SER A 221 -21.91 -13.44 0.09
CA SER A 221 -21.29 -14.72 0.42
C SER A 221 -19.93 -14.52 1.07
N ILE A 222 -19.64 -15.33 2.09
CA ILE A 222 -18.35 -15.34 2.80
C ILE A 222 -17.61 -16.60 2.41
N TYR A 223 -16.42 -16.43 1.84
CA TYR A 223 -15.50 -17.51 1.49
C TYR A 223 -14.31 -17.49 2.44
N ALA A 224 -13.89 -18.67 2.91
CA ALA A 224 -12.63 -18.84 3.61
C ALA A 224 -11.63 -19.56 2.70
N LEU A 225 -10.44 -18.99 2.56
CA LEU A 225 -9.30 -19.64 1.92
C LEU A 225 -8.60 -20.49 2.98
N ARG A 226 -8.71 -21.81 2.86
CA ARG A 226 -8.03 -22.78 3.75
C ARG A 226 -6.85 -23.42 3.04
N ILE A 227 -5.80 -23.71 3.80
CA ILE A 227 -4.66 -24.49 3.31
C ILE A 227 -4.98 -25.96 3.57
N ASP A 228 -5.03 -26.78 2.52
CA ASP A 228 -5.13 -28.22 2.67
C ASP A 228 -3.79 -28.78 3.14
N GLN A 229 -3.74 -29.31 4.36
CA GLN A 229 -2.51 -29.83 4.98
C GLN A 229 -1.90 -31.00 4.20
N ARG A 230 -2.69 -31.73 3.40
CA ARG A 230 -2.22 -32.91 2.67
C ARG A 230 -1.55 -32.58 1.34
N THR A 231 -2.06 -31.57 0.63
CA THR A 231 -1.58 -31.18 -0.70
C THR A 231 -0.84 -29.85 -0.70
N SER A 232 -0.84 -29.12 0.43
CA SER A 232 -0.37 -27.73 0.56
C SER A 232 -1.01 -26.76 -0.44
N ARG A 233 -2.10 -27.15 -1.12
CA ARG A 233 -2.87 -26.28 -2.01
C ARG A 233 -3.88 -25.49 -1.19
N LYS A 234 -4.18 -24.28 -1.64
CA LYS A 234 -5.23 -23.47 -1.02
C LYS A 234 -6.54 -23.74 -1.73
N THR A 235 -7.63 -23.83 -0.97
CA THR A 235 -8.97 -24.03 -1.53
C THR A 235 -9.95 -23.07 -0.89
N PHE A 236 -10.93 -22.63 -1.69
CA PHE A 236 -12.02 -21.83 -1.18
C PHE A 236 -13.11 -22.74 -0.61
N THR A 237 -13.57 -22.39 0.59
CA THR A 237 -14.76 -22.99 1.20
C THR A 237 -15.78 -21.87 1.40
N ASN A 238 -17.00 -22.04 0.87
CA ASN A 238 -18.11 -21.14 1.19
C ASN A 238 -18.52 -21.39 2.64
N VAL A 239 -18.41 -20.36 3.47
CA VAL A 239 -18.68 -20.40 4.91
C VAL A 239 -20.11 -19.97 5.23
N PHE A 240 -20.64 -19.05 4.44
CA PHE A 240 -21.99 -18.53 4.63
C PHE A 240 -22.47 -17.81 3.37
N THR A 241 -23.75 -17.95 3.03
CA THR A 241 -24.41 -17.20 1.97
C THR A 241 -25.71 -16.62 2.53
N HIS A 242 -25.83 -15.30 2.51
CA HIS A 242 -27.06 -14.61 2.88
C HIS A 242 -28.07 -14.74 1.73
N PRO A 243 -29.37 -14.92 2.01
CA PRO A 243 -30.39 -14.90 0.96
C PRO A 243 -30.45 -13.52 0.26
N PRO A 244 -30.96 -13.46 -0.98
CA PRO A 244 -31.21 -12.20 -1.68
C PRO A 244 -32.09 -11.25 -0.85
N SER A 245 -31.83 -9.95 -0.95
CA SER A 245 -32.52 -8.92 -0.18
C SER A 245 -33.29 -7.99 -1.11
N THR A 246 -34.47 -7.55 -0.69
CA THR A 246 -35.26 -6.54 -1.43
C THR A 246 -34.70 -5.12 -1.30
N ASN A 247 -33.61 -4.93 -0.56
CA ASN A 247 -33.00 -3.62 -0.31
C ASN A 247 -32.08 -3.13 -1.45
N GLY A 248 -31.96 -3.90 -2.52
CA GLY A 248 -31.19 -3.56 -3.71
C GLY A 248 -29.71 -3.99 -3.66
N MET A 249 -28.97 -3.61 -4.70
CA MET A 249 -27.58 -3.98 -4.94
C MET A 249 -26.65 -3.54 -3.81
N LEU A 250 -25.69 -4.40 -3.45
CA LEU A 250 -24.62 -4.05 -2.50
C LEU A 250 -23.52 -3.22 -3.18
N SER A 251 -23.38 -1.96 -2.78
CA SER A 251 -22.41 -1.00 -3.35
C SER A 251 -21.07 -1.01 -2.62
N ALA A 252 -21.05 -1.26 -1.31
CA ALA A 252 -19.82 -1.31 -0.52
C ALA A 252 -19.92 -2.28 0.65
N LEU A 253 -18.78 -2.86 1.02
CA LEU A 253 -18.64 -3.81 2.13
C LEU A 253 -17.42 -3.47 2.98
N ALA A 254 -17.49 -3.77 4.28
CA ALA A 254 -16.33 -3.85 5.15
C ALA A 254 -16.49 -5.02 6.12
N TYR A 255 -15.47 -5.88 6.20
CA TYR A 255 -15.49 -7.08 7.02
C TYR A 255 -14.34 -7.06 8.03
N SER A 256 -14.67 -7.39 9.27
CA SER A 256 -13.69 -7.63 10.32
C SER A 256 -14.32 -8.66 11.23
N SER A 257 -13.86 -9.91 11.15
CA SER A 257 -14.49 -11.02 11.87
C SER A 257 -14.65 -10.68 13.37
N PRO A 258 -15.83 -10.84 13.99
CA PRO A 258 -17.06 -11.45 13.47
C PRO A 258 -18.13 -10.45 12.97
N TYR A 259 -17.78 -9.23 12.59
CA TYR A 259 -18.73 -8.20 12.14
C TYR A 259 -18.63 -7.94 10.64
N LEU A 260 -19.78 -7.64 10.02
CA LEU A 260 -19.87 -7.25 8.62
C LEU A 260 -20.72 -5.99 8.49
N VAL A 261 -20.19 -4.98 7.81
CA VAL A 261 -20.93 -3.80 7.40
C VAL A 261 -21.19 -3.90 5.91
N THR A 262 -22.44 -3.73 5.54
CA THR A 262 -22.88 -3.67 4.14
C THR A 262 -23.52 -2.32 3.87
N MET A 263 -23.40 -1.85 2.64
CA MET A 263 -24.12 -0.67 2.18
C MET A 263 -24.68 -0.93 0.78
N THR A 264 -25.95 -0.59 0.62
CA THR A 264 -26.68 -0.73 -0.64
C THR A 264 -26.49 0.48 -1.55
N GLU A 265 -26.98 0.41 -2.79
CA GLU A 265 -27.05 1.56 -3.70
C GLU A 265 -27.90 2.69 -3.13
N ASP A 266 -29.02 2.37 -2.47
CA ASP A 266 -29.95 3.32 -1.84
C ASP A 266 -29.46 3.90 -0.49
N HIS A 267 -28.16 3.79 -0.21
CA HIS A 267 -27.51 4.28 1.00
C HIS A 267 -28.09 3.72 2.30
N LEU A 268 -28.65 2.51 2.25
CA LEU A 268 -29.00 1.73 3.44
C LEU A 268 -27.77 0.95 3.89
N LEU A 269 -27.27 1.29 5.07
CA LEU A 269 -26.18 0.61 5.75
C LEU A 269 -26.75 -0.40 6.74
N SER A 270 -26.33 -1.65 6.63
CA SER A 270 -26.74 -2.72 7.54
C SER A 270 -25.50 -3.32 8.21
N LEU A 271 -25.52 -3.36 9.54
CA LEU A 271 -24.48 -3.93 10.37
C LEU A 271 -24.92 -5.30 10.89
N TYR A 272 -24.12 -6.31 10.59
CA TYR A 272 -24.32 -7.70 10.96
C TYR A 272 -23.25 -8.16 11.96
N ALA A 273 -23.65 -9.01 12.89
CA ALA A 273 -22.75 -9.73 13.78
C ALA A 273 -22.96 -11.23 13.61
N PHE A 274 -21.87 -11.97 13.45
CA PHE A 274 -21.87 -13.43 13.43
C PHE A 274 -21.61 -13.94 14.85
N GLU A 275 -22.51 -14.76 15.36
CA GLU A 275 -22.26 -15.47 16.61
C GLU A 275 -21.37 -16.68 16.31
N SER A 276 -20.20 -16.75 16.95
CA SER A 276 -19.30 -17.90 16.81
C SER A 276 -19.62 -18.91 17.90
N ILE A 277 -20.32 -20.00 17.56
CA ILE A 277 -20.49 -21.12 18.49
C ILE A 277 -19.15 -21.88 18.58
N PRO A 278 -18.56 -22.05 19.77
CA PRO A 278 -17.39 -22.90 19.93
C PRO A 278 -17.79 -24.36 19.70
N GLY A 279 -17.38 -24.94 18.57
CA GLY A 279 -17.55 -26.38 18.30
C GLY A 279 -17.90 -26.75 16.85
N THR A 280 -18.41 -25.81 16.04
CA THR A 280 -18.80 -26.09 14.65
C THR A 280 -17.66 -25.74 13.69
N THR A 281 -17.31 -26.68 12.82
CA THR A 281 -16.15 -26.66 11.92
C THR A 281 -16.32 -25.67 10.75
N GLY A 282 -16.37 -24.38 11.07
CA GLY A 282 -16.14 -23.28 10.14
C GLY A 282 -17.21 -23.08 9.05
N LEU A 283 -18.45 -23.45 9.34
CA LEU A 283 -19.65 -22.82 8.77
C LEU A 283 -20.11 -21.75 9.78
N LEU A 284 -20.53 -20.57 9.31
CA LEU A 284 -21.08 -19.53 10.18
C LEU A 284 -22.60 -19.67 10.23
N ASP A 285 -23.19 -19.42 11.39
CA ASP A 285 -24.65 -19.31 11.52
C ASP A 285 -25.17 -18.01 10.89
N ALA A 286 -26.48 -17.95 10.72
CA ALA A 286 -27.16 -16.76 10.20
C ALA A 286 -26.79 -15.53 11.07
N PRO A 287 -26.32 -14.43 10.44
CA PRO A 287 -25.90 -13.27 11.17
C PRO A 287 -27.09 -12.57 11.83
N LYS A 288 -26.85 -12.00 13.01
CA LYS A 288 -27.77 -11.10 13.66
C LYS A 288 -27.62 -9.70 13.06
N LEU A 289 -28.69 -9.16 12.50
CA LEU A 289 -28.76 -7.75 12.13
C LEU A 289 -28.79 -6.90 13.41
N LEU A 290 -27.74 -6.12 13.65
CA LEU A 290 -27.64 -5.24 14.81
C LEU A 290 -28.35 -3.92 14.55
N TYR A 291 -28.01 -3.27 13.43
CA TYR A 291 -28.55 -1.96 13.06
C TYR A 291 -28.73 -1.86 11.55
N SER A 292 -29.76 -1.12 11.15
CA SER A 292 -29.97 -0.69 9.77
C SER A 292 -30.18 0.82 9.78
N LEU A 293 -29.34 1.54 9.04
CA LEU A 293 -29.23 3.00 9.05
C LEU A 293 -29.31 3.50 7.61
N ARG A 294 -30.18 4.47 7.34
CA ARG A 294 -30.30 5.07 6.01
C ARG A 294 -29.69 6.47 6.02
N SER A 295 -28.84 6.77 5.05
CA SER A 295 -28.30 8.12 4.84
C SER A 295 -28.96 8.79 3.66
N ASN A 296 -29.21 10.10 3.78
CA ASN A 296 -29.71 10.94 2.68
C ASN A 296 -28.66 11.94 2.19
N THR A 297 -27.46 11.93 2.78
CA THR A 297 -26.41 12.94 2.55
C THR A 297 -25.08 12.34 2.12
N ALA A 298 -24.98 11.01 2.01
CA ALA A 298 -23.78 10.32 1.55
C ALA A 298 -23.78 10.21 0.03
N TRP A 299 -22.89 10.95 -0.63
CA TRP A 299 -22.73 10.87 -2.09
C TRP A 299 -21.49 10.03 -2.44
N PRO A 300 -21.55 9.15 -3.46
CA PRO A 300 -20.38 8.43 -3.96
C PRO A 300 -19.28 9.38 -4.45
N PRO A 301 -17.98 9.04 -4.28
CA PRO A 301 -17.47 7.79 -3.73
C PRO A 301 -17.70 7.66 -2.22
N VAL A 302 -17.76 6.43 -1.71
CA VAL A 302 -17.88 6.10 -0.27
C VAL A 302 -16.83 5.02 0.06
N SER A 303 -16.21 5.12 1.24
CA SER A 303 -15.29 4.11 1.77
C SER A 303 -15.78 3.66 3.14
N LEU A 304 -15.95 2.36 3.30
CA LEU A 304 -16.27 1.74 4.59
C LEU A 304 -14.99 1.21 5.23
N SER A 305 -14.91 1.29 6.55
CA SER A 305 -13.86 0.64 7.32
C SER A 305 -14.43 0.10 8.62
N LEU A 306 -13.90 -1.02 9.06
CA LEU A 306 -14.32 -1.69 10.28
C LEU A 306 -13.07 -1.95 11.12
N ARG A 307 -13.10 -1.52 12.37
CA ARG A 307 -11.98 -1.68 13.30
C ARG A 307 -12.49 -2.29 14.59
N THR A 308 -11.85 -3.36 15.04
CA THR A 308 -12.12 -3.96 16.33
C THR A 308 -11.01 -3.57 17.31
N THR A 309 -11.40 -3.22 18.52
CA THR A 309 -10.49 -3.05 19.66
C THR A 309 -10.85 -4.07 20.73
N ALA A 310 -10.09 -4.13 21.82
CA ALA A 310 -10.36 -5.07 22.91
C ALA A 310 -11.68 -4.80 23.66
N THR A 311 -12.22 -3.59 23.55
CA THR A 311 -13.40 -3.15 24.32
C THR A 311 -14.60 -2.80 23.45
N SER A 312 -14.37 -2.36 22.22
CA SER A 312 -15.42 -1.95 21.30
C SER A 312 -15.07 -2.22 19.84
N MET A 313 -16.09 -2.24 19.00
CA MET A 313 -15.97 -2.22 17.55
C MET A 313 -16.35 -0.84 17.03
N THR A 314 -15.60 -0.31 16.07
CA THR A 314 -15.86 0.96 15.41
C THR A 314 -16.10 0.72 13.92
N ALA A 315 -17.32 0.98 13.46
CA ALA A 315 -17.65 1.05 12.05
C ALA A 315 -17.55 2.51 11.60
N ALA A 316 -16.82 2.78 10.53
CA ALA A 316 -16.61 4.12 10.04
C ALA A 316 -16.91 4.24 8.55
N ILE A 317 -17.66 5.28 8.20
CA ILE A 317 -18.17 5.56 6.86
C ILE A 317 -17.58 6.90 6.45
N ALA A 318 -16.71 6.90 5.45
CA ALA A 318 -16.20 8.11 4.84
C ALA A 318 -16.95 8.34 3.53
N TYR A 319 -17.50 9.54 3.32
CA TYR A 319 -18.33 9.86 2.16
C TYR A 319 -18.06 11.27 1.63
N SER A 320 -18.42 11.51 0.38
CA SER A 320 -18.38 12.85 -0.21
C SER A 320 -19.70 13.60 0.00
N LEU A 321 -19.61 14.92 0.09
CA LEU A 321 -20.74 15.82 0.35
C LEU A 321 -20.62 17.05 -0.57
N PRO A 322 -21.63 17.37 -1.38
CA PRO A 322 -21.63 18.62 -2.14
C PRO A 322 -21.85 19.81 -1.19
N THR A 323 -21.04 20.86 -1.35
CA THR A 323 -21.20 22.12 -0.61
C THR A 323 -21.86 23.16 -1.49
N TYR A 324 -22.86 23.86 -0.93
CA TYR A 324 -23.57 24.91 -1.64
C TYR A 324 -22.58 26.00 -2.12
N LEU A 325 -22.59 26.30 -3.43
CA LEU A 325 -21.76 27.30 -4.11
C LEU A 325 -20.23 27.10 -4.10
N SER A 326 -19.69 26.10 -3.40
CA SER A 326 -18.25 26.03 -3.07
C SER A 326 -17.54 24.72 -3.44
N GLY A 327 -18.25 23.71 -3.95
CA GLY A 327 -17.63 22.49 -4.48
C GLY A 327 -18.01 21.21 -3.72
N TRP A 328 -17.02 20.38 -3.42
CA TRP A 328 -17.19 19.11 -2.71
C TRP A 328 -16.32 19.06 -1.45
N THR A 329 -16.89 18.55 -0.37
CA THR A 329 -16.20 18.25 0.89
C THR A 329 -16.34 16.77 1.23
N VAL A 330 -15.68 16.36 2.31
CA VAL A 330 -15.75 14.99 2.84
C VAL A 330 -16.25 14.97 4.27
N GLY A 331 -17.05 13.96 4.57
CA GLY A 331 -17.54 13.64 5.90
C GLY A 331 -17.07 12.25 6.33
N VAL A 332 -16.92 12.08 7.63
CA VAL A 332 -16.72 10.76 8.26
C VAL A 332 -17.73 10.62 9.38
N GLN A 333 -18.44 9.49 9.39
CA GLN A 333 -19.30 9.09 10.48
C GLN A 333 -18.74 7.82 11.12
N GLU A 334 -18.59 7.81 12.44
CA GLU A 334 -18.18 6.65 13.23
C GLU A 334 -19.32 6.18 14.11
N LEU A 335 -19.53 4.87 14.12
CA LEU A 335 -20.46 4.15 14.99
C LEU A 335 -19.62 3.25 15.89
N ILE A 336 -19.67 3.49 17.19
CA ILE A 336 -18.93 2.73 18.19
C ILE A 336 -19.92 1.79 18.89
N LEU A 337 -19.64 0.50 18.80
CA LEU A 337 -20.48 -0.56 19.34
C LEU A 337 -19.73 -1.37 20.39
N SER A 338 -20.45 -1.80 21.41
CA SER A 338 -20.01 -2.83 22.34
C SER A 338 -19.88 -4.17 21.61
N HIS A 339 -19.01 -5.07 22.11
CA HIS A 339 -18.93 -6.43 21.56
C HIS A 339 -20.26 -7.21 21.65
N LYS A 340 -21.14 -6.81 22.58
CA LYS A 340 -22.51 -7.34 22.71
C LYS A 340 -23.46 -6.87 21.61
N GLY A 341 -23.05 -5.88 20.81
CA GLY A 341 -23.85 -5.28 19.75
C GLY A 341 -24.61 -4.02 20.16
N ASP A 342 -24.42 -3.49 21.38
CA ASP A 342 -25.05 -2.24 21.82
C ASP A 342 -24.32 -1.02 21.23
N LEU A 343 -25.05 -0.09 20.62
CA LEU A 343 -24.51 1.19 20.16
C LEU A 343 -24.11 2.05 21.38
N ILE A 344 -22.81 2.27 21.54
CA ILE A 344 -22.25 3.14 22.58
C ILE A 344 -22.35 4.60 22.13
N GLU A 345 -21.92 4.88 20.89
CA GLU A 345 -21.88 6.24 20.39
C GLU A 345 -21.92 6.33 18.86
N SER A 346 -22.48 7.42 18.36
CA SER A 346 -22.49 7.79 16.94
C SER A 346 -21.93 9.20 16.80
N ARG A 347 -20.89 9.37 15.99
CA ARG A 347 -20.17 10.64 15.82
C ARG A 347 -20.02 10.98 14.36
N LEU A 348 -20.08 12.27 14.04
CA LEU A 348 -19.91 12.76 12.69
C LEU A 348 -18.94 13.93 12.71
N ALA A 349 -18.05 13.95 11.72
CA ALA A 349 -17.14 15.06 11.46
C ALA A 349 -17.14 15.36 9.97
N THR A 350 -17.04 16.64 9.62
CA THR A 350 -16.93 17.09 8.23
C THR A 350 -15.67 17.94 8.11
N ALA A 351 -14.94 17.79 7.00
CA ALA A 351 -13.74 18.58 6.73
C ALA A 351 -14.06 20.03 6.29
N ALA A 352 -15.26 20.54 6.64
CA ALA A 352 -15.67 21.89 6.29
C ALA A 352 -14.65 22.87 6.89
N ASP A 353 -14.01 23.61 6.01
CA ASP A 353 -12.95 24.54 6.37
C ASP A 353 -13.50 25.55 7.39
N GLU A 354 -12.68 26.01 8.33
CA GLU A 354 -13.00 27.13 9.23
C GLU A 354 -13.25 28.44 8.43
N HIS A 355 -12.98 28.38 7.11
CA HIS A 355 -13.21 29.41 6.11
C HIS A 355 -14.23 28.99 5.03
N SER A 356 -14.99 27.93 5.24
CA SER A 356 -16.10 27.58 4.37
C SER A 356 -17.03 28.79 4.27
N PHE A 357 -17.15 29.34 3.06
CA PHE A 357 -17.81 30.60 2.77
C PHE A 357 -19.27 30.53 3.20
N THR A 358 -19.55 30.90 4.45
CA THR A 358 -20.88 31.30 4.88
C THR A 358 -21.26 32.50 4.01
N LEU A 359 -22.55 32.62 3.63
CA LEU A 359 -23.06 33.73 2.80
C LEU A 359 -22.66 35.13 3.34
N SER A 360 -22.27 35.22 4.61
CA SER A 360 -21.63 36.36 5.28
C SER A 360 -20.37 36.87 4.58
N ALA A 361 -19.53 36.00 4.01
CA ALA A 361 -18.29 36.40 3.34
C ALA A 361 -18.54 37.14 2.02
N TYR A 362 -19.65 36.87 1.33
CA TYR A 362 -20.06 37.61 0.13
C TYR A 362 -20.62 39.00 0.45
N ARG A 363 -21.09 39.24 1.69
CA ARG A 363 -21.49 40.59 2.09
C ARG A 363 -20.30 41.47 2.48
N SER A 364 -19.21 40.88 2.96
CA SER A 364 -18.04 41.64 3.43
C SER A 364 -17.01 42.02 2.36
N THR A 365 -17.17 41.63 1.10
CA THR A 365 -16.30 42.09 -0.01
C THR A 365 -16.84 43.33 -0.74
N SER A 366 -17.87 43.97 -0.19
CA SER A 366 -18.50 45.18 -0.75
C SER A 366 -18.33 46.44 0.11
N SER A 367 -17.32 46.50 0.99
CA SER A 367 -16.89 47.75 1.63
C SER A 367 -15.38 47.93 1.45
N ASP A 368 -15.02 49.09 0.90
CA ASP A 368 -13.68 49.69 0.81
C ASP A 368 -12.67 49.10 -0.18
N ARG A 369 -12.96 49.30 -1.48
CA ARG A 369 -11.89 49.54 -2.47
C ARG A 369 -11.40 50.98 -2.35
N LEU A 370 -10.51 51.23 -1.40
CA LEU A 370 -9.57 52.36 -1.49
C LEU A 370 -8.26 51.82 -2.10
N PRO A 371 -7.67 52.48 -3.12
CA PRO A 371 -6.40 52.06 -3.68
C PRO A 371 -5.27 52.24 -2.65
N PRO A 372 -4.38 51.25 -2.43
CA PRO A 372 -3.23 51.44 -1.57
C PRO A 372 -2.19 52.32 -2.28
N SER A 373 -1.73 53.35 -1.56
CA SER A 373 -0.58 54.19 -1.89
C SER A 373 0.70 53.34 -2.08
N PRO A 374 1.64 53.76 -2.95
CA PRO A 374 2.84 52.98 -3.23
C PRO A 374 3.90 53.25 -2.16
N SER A 375 4.07 52.35 -1.20
CA SER A 375 5.26 52.34 -0.36
C SER A 375 5.67 50.94 0.10
N SER A 376 6.93 50.62 -0.23
CA SER A 376 7.84 49.62 0.37
C SER A 376 7.49 48.13 0.25
N ASN A 377 8.17 47.48 -0.70
CA ASN A 377 8.80 46.16 -0.63
C ASN A 377 8.43 45.25 0.56
N SER A 378 7.35 44.50 0.43
CA SER A 378 7.38 43.08 0.80
C SER A 378 6.50 42.32 -0.19
N ALA A 379 7.13 41.48 -1.02
CA ALA A 379 6.42 40.56 -1.90
C ALA A 379 5.72 39.52 -1.02
N ARG A 380 4.49 39.81 -0.58
CA ARG A 380 3.58 38.79 -0.08
C ARG A 380 3.18 37.93 -1.29
N GLU A 381 3.88 36.80 -1.46
CA GLU A 381 3.43 35.71 -2.33
C GLU A 381 1.94 35.47 -2.05
N ALA A 382 1.11 35.59 -3.08
CA ALA A 382 -0.31 35.24 -3.00
C ALA A 382 -0.42 33.78 -2.54
N SER A 383 -0.94 33.56 -1.34
CA SER A 383 -1.27 32.23 -0.85
C SER A 383 -2.34 31.64 -1.75
N VAL A 384 -1.97 30.68 -2.59
CA VAL A 384 -2.92 29.88 -3.38
C VAL A 384 -3.93 29.29 -2.39
N PRO A 385 -5.24 29.54 -2.55
CA PRO A 385 -6.22 29.11 -1.57
C PRO A 385 -6.24 27.59 -1.50
N SER A 386 -5.99 27.06 -0.30
CA SER A 386 -6.15 25.64 0.06
C SER A 386 -7.63 25.26 0.17
N GLY A 387 -8.46 25.73 -0.76
CA GLY A 387 -9.91 25.52 -0.74
C GLY A 387 -10.31 24.12 -1.20
N PRO A 388 -11.52 23.67 -0.85
CA PRO A 388 -12.09 22.40 -1.34
C PRO A 388 -12.09 22.34 -2.88
N SER A 389 -11.90 21.15 -3.44
CA SER A 389 -12.00 20.96 -4.89
C SER A 389 -13.41 21.28 -5.36
N ARG A 390 -13.51 22.00 -6.49
CA ARG A 390 -14.78 22.37 -7.10
C ARG A 390 -15.45 21.19 -7.81
N SER A 391 -14.68 20.15 -8.14
CA SER A 391 -15.13 18.98 -8.88
C SER A 391 -15.41 17.78 -7.96
N LYS A 392 -16.36 16.93 -8.36
CA LYS A 392 -16.68 15.69 -7.67
C LYS A 392 -15.42 14.80 -7.55
N PRO A 393 -15.12 14.23 -6.37
CA PRO A 393 -14.03 13.27 -6.22
C PRO A 393 -14.19 12.06 -7.14
N THR A 394 -13.08 11.56 -7.68
CA THR A 394 -13.06 10.37 -8.54
C THR A 394 -13.01 9.08 -7.74
N SER A 395 -12.27 9.08 -6.63
CA SER A 395 -12.10 7.92 -5.74
C SER A 395 -11.83 8.39 -4.31
N MET A 396 -12.15 7.55 -3.33
CA MET A 396 -11.79 7.79 -1.93
C MET A 396 -11.35 6.49 -1.26
N SER A 397 -10.39 6.60 -0.35
CA SER A 397 -9.92 5.47 0.44
C SER A 397 -9.70 5.93 1.87
N TYR A 398 -10.31 5.22 2.82
CA TYR A 398 -10.20 5.50 4.24
C TYR A 398 -9.56 4.33 4.97
N SER A 399 -8.41 4.60 5.60
CA SER A 399 -7.74 3.69 6.52
C SER A 399 -7.23 4.50 7.69
N HIS A 400 -7.87 4.34 8.85
CA HIS A 400 -7.61 5.19 10.00
C HIS A 400 -6.11 5.26 10.35
N PRO A 401 -5.53 6.46 10.53
CA PRO A 401 -6.17 7.78 10.61
C PRO A 401 -6.24 8.55 9.28
N TYR A 402 -5.87 7.95 8.15
CA TYR A 402 -5.75 8.64 6.87
C TYR A 402 -7.02 8.50 6.02
N LEU A 403 -7.54 9.64 5.57
CA LEU A 403 -8.58 9.73 4.55
C LEU A 403 -7.99 10.38 3.30
N LEU A 404 -7.88 9.60 2.23
CA LEU A 404 -7.31 10.03 0.96
C LEU A 404 -8.42 10.17 -0.08
N VAL A 405 -8.43 11.31 -0.77
CA VAL A 405 -9.44 11.64 -1.78
C VAL A 405 -8.73 11.97 -3.08
N ALA A 406 -9.13 11.32 -4.17
CA ALA A 406 -8.64 11.60 -5.51
C ALA A 406 -9.57 12.56 -6.24
N HIS A 407 -8.98 13.50 -6.97
CA HIS A 407 -9.69 14.49 -7.74
C HIS A 407 -9.39 14.36 -9.24
N PRO A 408 -10.31 14.80 -10.11
CA PRO A 408 -10.09 14.79 -11.56
C PRO A 408 -9.07 15.86 -12.01
N ASP A 409 -8.74 16.79 -11.13
CA ASP A 409 -7.83 17.91 -11.37
C ASP A 409 -6.36 17.59 -11.06
N ASN A 410 -5.92 16.34 -11.29
CA ASN A 410 -4.55 15.82 -11.09
C ASN A 410 -3.98 15.86 -9.67
N THR A 411 -4.82 16.12 -8.66
CA THR A 411 -4.38 16.21 -7.27
C THR A 411 -5.05 15.19 -6.35
N LEU A 412 -4.41 14.92 -5.22
CA LEU A 412 -5.01 14.21 -4.10
C LEU A 412 -5.22 15.17 -2.93
N SER A 413 -6.24 14.92 -2.11
CA SER A 413 -6.42 15.60 -0.83
C SER A 413 -6.29 14.58 0.31
N LEU A 414 -5.35 14.84 1.22
CA LEU A 414 -5.13 14.03 2.42
C LEU A 414 -5.73 14.72 3.64
N TYR A 415 -6.63 14.01 4.29
CA TYR A 415 -7.24 14.40 5.56
C TYR A 415 -6.78 13.45 6.67
N LEU A 416 -6.49 14.00 7.84
CA LEU A 416 -6.19 13.23 9.04
C LEU A 416 -7.44 13.19 9.92
N VAL A 417 -7.97 11.99 10.14
CA VAL A 417 -9.11 11.73 11.01
C VAL A 417 -8.60 11.41 12.40
N ARG A 418 -8.97 12.24 13.38
CA ARG A 418 -8.66 12.04 14.79
C ARG A 418 -9.91 11.56 15.50
N SER A 419 -9.90 10.29 15.89
CA SER A 419 -10.92 9.69 16.74
C SER A 419 -10.34 9.52 18.13
N THR A 420 -10.88 10.22 19.12
CA THR A 420 -10.52 10.08 20.53
C THR A 420 -11.67 9.47 21.32
N SER A 421 -11.53 9.23 22.62
CA SER A 421 -12.66 8.79 23.45
C SER A 421 -13.77 9.83 23.57
N GLN A 422 -13.55 11.10 23.20
CA GLN A 422 -14.52 12.19 23.39
C GLN A 422 -14.98 12.86 22.10
N ALA A 423 -14.15 12.87 21.06
CA ALA A 423 -14.44 13.65 19.85
C ALA A 423 -13.91 12.98 18.59
N LEU A 424 -14.63 13.20 17.48
CA LEU A 424 -14.20 12.92 16.12
C LEU A 424 -13.93 14.24 15.41
N SER A 425 -12.74 14.39 14.81
CA SER A 425 -12.40 15.58 14.03
C SER A 425 -11.61 15.21 12.77
N ILE A 426 -11.77 16.01 11.72
CA ILE A 426 -11.04 15.86 10.46
C ILE A 426 -10.17 17.11 10.28
N SER A 427 -8.90 16.93 9.91
CA SER A 427 -8.00 18.07 9.65
C SER A 427 -8.42 18.87 8.42
N SER A 428 -7.95 20.13 8.32
CA SER A 428 -8.00 20.86 7.04
C SER A 428 -7.22 20.06 5.98
N GLY A 429 -7.92 19.68 4.92
CA GLY A 429 -7.39 18.78 3.89
C GLY A 429 -6.14 19.35 3.26
N ASN A 430 -5.10 18.53 3.12
CA ASN A 430 -3.87 18.96 2.49
C ASN A 430 -3.77 18.43 1.07
N ARG A 431 -3.52 19.34 0.14
CA ARG A 431 -3.38 18.99 -1.27
C ARG A 431 -2.00 18.43 -1.57
N LEU A 432 -1.98 17.27 -2.21
CA LEU A 432 -0.80 16.58 -2.69
C LEU A 432 -0.73 16.73 -4.21
N TRP A 433 0.43 17.15 -4.69
CA TRP A 433 0.70 17.45 -6.10
C TRP A 433 1.76 16.48 -6.61
N GLY A 434 1.58 16.00 -7.85
CA GLY A 434 2.55 15.12 -8.47
C GLY A 434 2.08 14.59 -9.81
N HIS A 435 0.82 14.16 -9.90
CA HIS A 435 0.28 13.64 -11.16
C HIS A 435 0.19 14.72 -12.21
N THR A 436 0.35 14.29 -13.46
CA THR A 436 0.22 15.13 -14.65
C THR A 436 -1.16 15.02 -15.31
N SER A 437 -1.95 14.01 -14.94
CA SER A 437 -3.30 13.76 -15.45
C SER A 437 -4.30 13.45 -14.32
N SER A 438 -5.59 13.39 -14.66
CA SER A 438 -6.67 13.03 -13.74
C SER A 438 -6.37 11.69 -13.04
N ILE A 439 -6.69 11.59 -11.75
CA ILE A 439 -6.43 10.37 -10.97
C ILE A 439 -7.68 9.50 -11.03
N SER A 440 -7.53 8.25 -11.46
CA SER A 440 -8.62 7.25 -11.48
C SER A 440 -8.76 6.57 -10.12
N GLY A 441 -7.64 6.28 -9.48
CA GLY A 441 -7.56 5.41 -8.31
C GLY A 441 -6.56 5.88 -7.27
N ALA A 442 -6.94 5.77 -6.00
CA ALA A 442 -6.02 5.98 -4.90
C ALA A 442 -6.38 5.07 -3.72
N HIS A 443 -5.37 4.44 -3.13
CA HIS A 443 -5.51 3.58 -1.97
C HIS A 443 -4.53 4.00 -0.89
N VAL A 444 -5.01 4.06 0.36
CA VAL A 444 -4.18 4.37 1.53
C VAL A 444 -4.10 3.17 2.46
N GLY A 445 -2.88 2.83 2.86
CA GLY A 445 -2.61 1.76 3.81
C GLY A 445 -2.47 2.29 5.24
N MET A 446 -2.62 1.40 6.21
CA MET A 446 -2.56 1.73 7.65
C MET A 446 -1.20 2.33 8.08
N ARG A 447 -0.13 2.10 7.30
CA ARG A 447 1.27 2.45 7.62
C ARG A 447 1.72 3.80 7.06
N GLY A 448 0.78 4.68 6.72
CA GLY A 448 1.09 6.00 6.17
C GLY A 448 1.77 5.96 4.80
N LYS A 449 1.54 4.90 4.03
CA LYS A 449 1.84 4.87 2.59
C LYS A 449 0.54 4.98 1.82
N ALA A 450 0.60 5.60 0.66
CA ALA A 450 -0.49 5.57 -0.29
C ALA A 450 0.03 5.34 -1.70
N VAL A 451 -0.82 4.80 -2.54
CA VAL A 451 -0.54 4.58 -3.95
C VAL A 451 -1.68 5.19 -4.76
N SER A 452 -1.34 5.77 -5.89
CA SER A 452 -2.31 6.41 -6.78
C SER A 452 -1.95 6.20 -8.24
N VAL A 453 -2.97 6.08 -9.07
CA VAL A 453 -2.87 5.80 -10.49
C VAL A 453 -3.61 6.86 -11.30
N SER A 454 -2.94 7.34 -12.33
CA SER A 454 -3.51 8.20 -13.38
C SER A 454 -4.57 7.48 -14.20
N ARG A 455 -5.55 8.23 -14.71
CA ARG A 455 -6.64 7.71 -15.55
C ARG A 455 -6.14 7.05 -16.84
N ARG A 456 -5.03 7.55 -17.40
CA ARG A 456 -4.37 6.98 -18.58
C ARG A 456 -3.51 5.75 -18.26
N GLY A 457 -3.26 5.46 -16.98
CA GLY A 457 -2.43 4.33 -16.55
C GLY A 457 -0.93 4.48 -16.84
N ASP A 458 -0.48 5.65 -17.31
CA ASP A 458 0.91 5.96 -17.65
C ASP A 458 1.74 6.40 -16.42
N GLU A 459 1.05 6.81 -15.37
CA GLU A 459 1.65 7.33 -14.15
C GLU A 459 1.08 6.62 -12.90
N LEU A 460 1.96 5.88 -12.23
CA LEU A 460 1.78 5.31 -10.90
C LEU A 460 2.68 6.05 -9.91
N ARG A 461 2.13 6.50 -8.79
CA ARG A 461 2.88 7.19 -7.73
C ARG A 461 2.68 6.57 -6.38
N VAL A 462 3.77 6.44 -5.63
CA VAL A 462 3.80 6.08 -4.21
C VAL A 462 4.00 7.34 -3.40
N TRP A 463 3.25 7.47 -2.31
CA TRP A 463 3.27 8.59 -1.39
C TRP A 463 3.69 8.13 -0.01
N ASP A 464 4.64 8.86 0.58
CA ASP A 464 5.00 8.73 1.99
C ASP A 464 4.24 9.80 2.79
N LEU A 465 3.20 9.37 3.51
CA LEU A 465 2.32 10.20 4.32
C LEU A 465 2.80 10.25 5.80
N GLU A 466 3.88 9.55 6.14
CA GLU A 466 4.35 9.41 7.51
C GLU A 466 4.92 10.74 8.08
N GLY A 467 4.71 10.96 9.38
CA GLY A 467 5.19 12.14 10.10
C GLY A 467 4.24 13.34 10.11
N GLY A 468 3.08 13.22 9.46
CA GLY A 468 2.00 14.20 9.51
C GLY A 468 2.36 15.54 8.85
N MET A 469 1.34 16.27 8.42
CA MET A 469 1.52 17.56 7.73
C MET A 469 1.50 18.75 8.71
N THR A 470 1.53 18.44 10.01
CA THR A 470 1.66 19.41 11.11
C THR A 470 3.09 19.95 11.21
N SER A 471 4.08 19.22 10.72
CA SER A 471 5.46 19.69 10.63
C SER A 471 5.64 20.60 9.42
N SER A 472 6.15 21.81 9.66
CA SER A 472 6.52 22.78 8.62
C SER A 472 7.52 22.21 7.59
N ALA A 473 8.32 21.20 7.97
CA ALA A 473 9.20 20.47 7.06
C ALA A 473 8.42 19.63 6.02
N ASN A 474 7.34 18.96 6.44
CA ASN A 474 6.51 18.15 5.54
C ASN A 474 5.66 19.02 4.61
N ARG A 475 5.20 20.19 5.05
CA ARG A 475 4.54 21.17 4.17
C ARG A 475 5.46 21.65 3.04
N ARG A 476 6.74 21.91 3.35
CA ARG A 476 7.75 22.26 2.34
C ARG A 476 8.01 21.10 1.37
N ARG A 477 8.09 19.85 1.85
CA ARG A 477 8.26 18.67 0.97
C ARG A 477 7.05 18.42 0.06
N SER A 478 5.82 18.63 0.56
CA SER A 478 4.60 18.53 -0.24
C SER A 478 4.61 19.54 -1.38
N ARG A 479 4.89 20.81 -1.07
CA ARG A 479 4.98 21.90 -2.05
C ARG A 479 6.07 21.68 -3.10
N ASN A 480 7.14 20.97 -2.74
CA ASN A 480 8.24 20.65 -3.63
C ASN A 480 8.11 19.28 -4.33
N GLY A 481 6.98 18.56 -4.17
CA GLY A 481 6.73 17.26 -4.81
C GLY A 481 7.53 16.07 -4.25
N HIS A 482 8.37 16.27 -3.23
CA HIS A 482 9.25 15.25 -2.63
C HIS A 482 8.53 14.21 -1.75
N LEU A 483 7.20 14.29 -1.62
CA LEU A 483 6.38 13.27 -0.93
C LEU A 483 5.96 12.14 -1.86
N SER A 484 6.11 12.33 -3.17
CA SER A 484 5.69 11.39 -4.19
C SER A 484 6.89 10.85 -4.96
N VAL A 485 6.84 9.57 -5.27
CA VAL A 485 7.82 8.89 -6.10
C VAL A 485 7.07 8.26 -7.26
N ARG A 486 7.44 8.60 -8.50
CA ARG A 486 6.90 7.95 -9.69
C ARG A 486 7.52 6.56 -9.79
N VAL A 487 6.67 5.56 -9.90
CA VAL A 487 7.11 4.18 -10.10
C VAL A 487 7.60 4.03 -11.53
N GLN A 488 8.80 3.49 -11.69
CA GLN A 488 9.45 3.22 -12.96
C GLN A 488 9.91 1.77 -12.97
N PRO A 489 9.67 1.04 -14.08
CA PRO A 489 10.27 -0.27 -14.26
C PRO A 489 11.79 -0.14 -14.21
N SER A 490 12.46 -1.07 -13.53
CA SER A 490 13.92 -1.13 -13.56
C SER A 490 14.36 -1.35 -15.01
N LYS A 491 15.21 -0.45 -15.53
CA LYS A 491 15.89 -0.68 -16.80
C LYS A 491 16.81 -1.88 -16.58
N ALA A 492 16.44 -3.05 -17.11
CA ALA A 492 17.38 -4.14 -17.23
C ALA A 492 18.59 -3.59 -18.00
N SER A 493 19.77 -3.68 -17.38
CA SER A 493 21.02 -3.20 -17.93
C SER A 493 21.17 -3.66 -19.38
N GLU A 494 21.26 -2.72 -20.32
CA GLU A 494 21.74 -3.02 -21.67
C GLU A 494 23.22 -3.39 -21.56
N GLU A 495 23.49 -4.66 -21.27
CA GLU A 495 24.78 -5.26 -21.58
C GLU A 495 24.67 -5.91 -22.96
N HIS A 496 25.51 -5.41 -23.86
CA HIS A 496 25.64 -5.79 -25.26
C HIS A 496 25.63 -7.32 -25.47
N HIS A 497 24.64 -7.81 -26.21
CA HIS A 497 24.80 -9.00 -27.05
C HIS A 497 24.11 -8.77 -28.40
N THR A 498 24.90 -8.35 -29.38
CA THR A 498 24.65 -8.61 -30.79
C THR A 498 25.06 -10.05 -31.09
N GLN A 499 24.11 -10.95 -31.29
CA GLN A 499 24.16 -11.99 -32.32
C GLN A 499 22.91 -12.86 -32.28
N ASP A 500 22.21 -12.86 -33.41
CA ASP A 500 21.46 -13.94 -34.06
C ASP A 500 20.93 -15.09 -33.20
N ASP A 501 19.60 -15.21 -33.14
CA ASP A 501 18.91 -16.49 -33.33
C ASP A 501 17.46 -16.28 -33.78
N GLU A 502 17.16 -16.79 -34.97
CA GLU A 502 15.81 -16.96 -35.50
C GLU A 502 15.12 -18.15 -34.81
N SER A 503 13.80 -18.05 -34.64
CA SER A 503 12.86 -19.11 -34.22
C SER A 503 12.79 -19.46 -32.73
N GLY A 504 11.96 -18.69 -32.02
CA GLY A 504 11.38 -19.06 -30.73
C GLY A 504 10.44 -17.97 -30.25
N GLN A 505 9.13 -18.20 -30.27
CA GLN A 505 8.12 -17.30 -29.70
C GLN A 505 8.29 -17.23 -28.17
N GLN A 506 9.28 -16.48 -27.69
CA GLN A 506 9.23 -15.88 -26.37
C GLN A 506 8.62 -14.49 -26.53
N VAL A 507 7.33 -14.40 -26.22
CA VAL A 507 6.64 -13.11 -26.01
C VAL A 507 7.21 -12.52 -24.71
N GLY A 508 8.41 -11.97 -24.81
CA GLY A 508 9.14 -11.40 -23.69
C GLY A 508 8.58 -10.03 -23.31
N LEU A 509 8.53 -9.76 -22.00
CA LEU A 509 8.17 -8.51 -21.32
C LEU A 509 8.74 -7.21 -21.95
N ARG A 510 9.80 -7.31 -22.76
CA ARG A 510 10.35 -6.22 -23.56
C ARG A 510 9.35 -5.69 -24.60
N PHE A 511 8.55 -6.57 -25.23
CA PHE A 511 7.54 -6.15 -26.21
C PHE A 511 6.35 -5.41 -25.55
N ALA A 512 6.00 -5.76 -24.31
CA ALA A 512 4.95 -5.10 -23.53
C ALA A 512 5.39 -3.75 -22.93
N LEU A 513 6.70 -3.49 -22.84
CA LEU A 513 7.28 -2.22 -22.36
C LEU A 513 7.73 -1.29 -23.51
N ASP A 514 8.20 -1.84 -24.64
CA ASP A 514 8.53 -1.08 -25.87
C ASP A 514 7.30 -0.72 -26.70
N GLN A 515 6.19 -1.46 -26.57
CA GLN A 515 4.88 -0.88 -26.79
C GLN A 515 4.65 0.11 -25.64
N GLY A 516 5.16 1.33 -25.79
CA GLY A 516 4.83 2.43 -24.91
C GLY A 516 3.34 2.37 -24.59
N PHE A 517 3.01 2.41 -23.30
CA PHE A 517 1.68 2.21 -22.76
C PHE A 517 0.63 2.68 -23.76
N ASP A 518 -0.08 1.73 -24.39
CA ASP A 518 -1.09 2.05 -25.40
C ASP A 518 -1.97 3.19 -24.85
N ASP A 519 -1.95 4.35 -25.52
CA ASP A 519 -2.59 5.60 -25.04
C ASP A 519 -4.11 5.40 -24.83
N SER A 520 -4.67 4.32 -25.37
CA SER A 520 -6.05 3.85 -25.19
C SER A 520 -6.32 3.05 -23.91
N SER A 521 -5.31 2.63 -23.14
CA SER A 521 -5.56 1.82 -21.93
C SER A 521 -6.10 2.68 -20.79
N VAL A 522 -7.25 2.31 -20.23
CA VAL A 522 -7.85 3.02 -19.10
C VAL A 522 -7.64 2.21 -17.83
N SER A 523 -7.07 2.83 -16.80
CA SER A 523 -7.02 2.22 -15.48
C SER A 523 -8.40 2.38 -14.83
N ARG A 524 -9.05 1.27 -14.45
CA ARG A 524 -10.37 1.29 -13.78
C ARG A 524 -10.31 1.78 -12.32
N GLY A 525 -9.25 2.48 -11.94
CA GLY A 525 -9.11 3.14 -10.64
C GLY A 525 -8.89 2.21 -9.45
N TRP A 526 -8.94 0.88 -9.62
CA TRP A 526 -8.58 -0.01 -8.53
C TRP A 526 -7.06 -0.16 -8.40
N VAL A 527 -6.59 0.03 -7.17
CA VAL A 527 -5.19 -0.09 -6.78
C VAL A 527 -5.13 -0.76 -5.41
N GLY A 528 -4.35 -1.83 -5.30
CA GLY A 528 -4.01 -2.48 -4.03
C GLY A 528 -2.50 -2.48 -3.84
N PHE A 529 -2.03 -2.52 -2.60
CA PHE A 529 -0.61 -2.68 -2.33
C PHE A 529 -0.36 -3.34 -0.99
N ASP A 530 0.77 -4.03 -0.89
CA ASP A 530 1.35 -4.51 0.36
C ASP A 530 2.78 -3.94 0.53
N GLU A 531 3.58 -4.51 1.42
CA GLU A 531 4.96 -4.04 1.66
C GLU A 531 5.92 -4.31 0.49
N GLN A 532 5.61 -5.27 -0.38
CA GLN A 532 6.50 -5.76 -1.42
C GLN A 532 6.00 -5.39 -2.82
N ASN A 533 4.69 -5.36 -2.98
CA ASN A 533 4.00 -5.36 -4.26
C ASN A 533 2.95 -4.25 -4.32
N VAL A 534 2.86 -3.60 -5.48
CA VAL A 534 1.75 -2.72 -5.86
C VAL A 534 0.98 -3.36 -7.00
N ILE A 535 -0.34 -3.33 -6.98
CA ILE A 535 -1.17 -3.95 -8.01
C ILE A 535 -2.16 -2.94 -8.55
N VAL A 536 -2.25 -2.89 -9.88
CA VAL A 536 -3.14 -2.00 -10.60
C VAL A 536 -3.99 -2.80 -11.57
N LEU A 537 -5.30 -2.57 -11.55
CA LEU A 537 -6.19 -3.11 -12.56
C LEU A 537 -6.16 -2.23 -13.81
N ARG A 538 -5.79 -2.84 -14.94
CA ARG A 538 -5.72 -2.19 -16.25
C ARG A 538 -6.67 -2.85 -17.23
N GLU A 539 -7.37 -2.02 -18.00
CA GLU A 539 -8.17 -2.43 -19.14
C GLU A 539 -7.39 -2.12 -20.42
N LYS A 540 -7.16 -3.13 -21.25
CA LYS A 540 -6.54 -2.99 -22.57
C LYS A 540 -7.59 -2.54 -23.59
N SER A 541 -7.13 -2.01 -24.72
CA SER A 541 -7.98 -1.53 -25.82
C SER A 541 -8.92 -2.60 -26.39
N GLU A 542 -8.55 -3.88 -26.28
CA GLU A 542 -9.36 -5.03 -26.69
C GLU A 542 -10.45 -5.44 -25.66
N GLY A 543 -10.58 -4.69 -24.56
CA GLY A 543 -11.50 -5.00 -23.45
C GLY A 543 -10.97 -6.08 -22.49
N SER A 544 -9.81 -6.67 -22.77
CA SER A 544 -9.15 -7.58 -21.84
C SER A 544 -8.67 -6.85 -20.59
N GLN A 545 -8.81 -7.50 -19.44
CA GLN A 545 -8.45 -6.96 -18.15
C GLN A 545 -7.28 -7.73 -17.56
N ALA A 546 -6.28 -6.98 -17.12
CA ALA A 546 -5.06 -7.52 -16.56
C ALA A 546 -4.67 -6.80 -15.28
N LEU A 547 -4.08 -7.56 -14.36
CA LEU A 547 -3.48 -7.05 -13.13
C LEU A 547 -2.00 -6.85 -13.37
N VAL A 548 -1.56 -5.60 -13.29
CA VAL A 548 -0.14 -5.25 -13.38
C VAL A 548 0.44 -5.29 -11.98
N VAL A 549 1.43 -6.16 -11.76
CA VAL A 549 2.10 -6.34 -10.46
C VAL A 549 3.49 -5.68 -10.45
N TYR A 550 3.53 -4.66 -9.61
CA TYR A 550 4.55 -3.79 -9.03
C TYR A 550 5.53 -4.39 -8.03
N ASP A 551 6.51 -5.22 -8.37
CA ASP A 551 7.38 -5.87 -7.35
C ASP A 551 8.63 -5.03 -6.99
N PHE A 552 8.75 -4.65 -5.73
CA PHE A 552 9.83 -3.82 -5.19
C PHE A 552 10.96 -4.62 -4.51
N THR A 553 10.94 -5.95 -4.54
CA THR A 553 11.89 -6.80 -3.79
C THR A 553 13.32 -6.82 -4.32
#